data_AF-A0A7S3XIK5-F1
#
_entry.id   AF-A0A7S3XIK5-F1
#
_cell.length_a   1.000
_cell.length_b   1.000
_cell.length_c   1.000
_cell.angle_alpha   90.00
_cell.angle_beta   90.00
_cell.angle_gamma   90.00
#
_symmetry.space_group_name_H-M   'P 1'
#
loop_
_entity.id
_entity.type
_entity.pdbx_description
1 polymer ?
#
loop_
_entity_poly.entity_id
_entity_poly.type
_entity_poly.pdbx_seq_one_letter_code
_entity_poly.pdbx_strand_id
1 'polypeptide(L)'
;LSRALAARAPPGGQRLLDARITHLEYKDKKYPGAPLTFLRPERLSVDISREAHVPLSKQMRYKYLVYVEGNAASPTYTYLMQTGSVILKVESTSLVNELWYFPLLQPMRDHIPVKADLSDLEARLRWCRAHDAECLRIAEAAAHLHRTFLSRQGLLDYVQLVATSLAGRFHP
;
A
#
# COMPACT_ATOMS: atom_id res chain seq x y z
N LEU A 1 -18.59 -23.38 -7.71
CA LEU A 1 -18.64 -23.75 -6.27
C LEU A 1 -17.45 -23.07 -5.60
N SER A 2 -17.59 -21.83 -5.14
CA SER A 2 -17.74 -21.54 -3.71
C SER A 2 -18.32 -20.13 -3.57
N ARG A 3 -19.44 -20.03 -2.84
CA ARG A 3 -20.05 -18.76 -2.40
C ARG A 3 -19.13 -18.16 -1.34
N ALA A 4 -18.17 -17.33 -1.75
CA ALA A 4 -17.51 -16.43 -0.81
C ALA A 4 -18.53 -15.34 -0.44
N LEU A 5 -18.85 -15.20 0.84
CA LEU A 5 -19.69 -14.12 1.34
C LEU A 5 -19.16 -12.79 0.81
N ALA A 6 -19.83 -12.27 -0.21
CA ALA A 6 -19.67 -10.90 -0.64
C ALA A 6 -20.36 -10.05 0.41
N ALA A 7 -19.65 -9.07 0.96
CA ALA A 7 -20.31 -7.89 1.48
C ALA A 7 -21.29 -7.44 0.37
N ARG A 8 -22.60 -7.59 0.62
CA ARG A 8 -23.63 -7.27 -0.36
C ARG A 8 -23.43 -5.81 -0.73
N ALA A 9 -23.14 -5.54 -2.01
CA ALA A 9 -23.30 -4.19 -2.52
C ALA A 9 -24.73 -3.74 -2.17
N PRO A 10 -24.94 -2.50 -1.70
CA PRO A 10 -26.28 -1.99 -1.49
C PRO A 10 -27.08 -2.13 -2.79
N PRO A 11 -28.39 -2.42 -2.75
CA PRO A 11 -29.19 -2.56 -3.97
C PRO A 11 -29.08 -1.29 -4.82
N GLY A 12 -28.48 -1.42 -6.02
CA GLY A 12 -28.17 -0.31 -6.94
C GLY A 12 -26.75 0.24 -6.88
N GLY A 13 -25.91 -0.20 -5.94
CA GLY A 13 -24.52 0.25 -5.78
C GLY A 13 -23.53 -0.55 -6.62
N GLN A 14 -22.63 0.14 -7.33
CA GLN A 14 -21.53 -0.49 -8.06
C GLN A 14 -20.49 -1.06 -7.08
N ARG A 15 -19.99 -2.28 -7.30
CA ARG A 15 -18.88 -2.84 -6.51
C ARG A 15 -17.60 -2.04 -6.81
N LEU A 16 -17.08 -1.32 -5.81
CA LEU A 16 -15.89 -0.47 -5.96
C LEU A 16 -14.62 -1.13 -5.43
N LEU A 17 -14.73 -1.97 -4.39
CA LEU A 17 -13.60 -2.55 -3.67
C LEU A 17 -13.81 -4.06 -3.45
N ASP A 18 -12.73 -4.83 -3.62
CA ASP A 18 -12.64 -6.22 -3.20
C ASP A 18 -11.52 -6.36 -2.18
N ALA A 19 -11.87 -6.28 -0.90
CA ALA A 19 -10.93 -6.33 0.21
C ALA A 19 -11.43 -7.29 1.29
N ARG A 20 -10.50 -8.03 1.89
CA ARG A 20 -10.75 -8.98 3.00
C ARG A 20 -9.59 -8.93 3.99
N ILE A 21 -9.89 -9.23 5.25
CA ILE A 21 -8.85 -9.37 6.27
C ILE A 21 -8.38 -10.82 6.27
N THR A 22 -7.08 -11.02 6.08
CA THR A 22 -6.47 -12.37 6.01
C THR A 22 -5.94 -12.84 7.35
N HIS A 23 -5.57 -11.91 8.22
CA HIS A 23 -4.96 -12.17 9.50
C HIS A 23 -5.17 -11.00 10.45
N LEU A 24 -5.31 -11.29 11.74
CA LEU A 24 -5.18 -10.31 12.82
C LEU A 24 -4.02 -10.70 13.71
N GLU A 25 -3.14 -9.73 13.94
CA GLU A 25 -2.10 -9.86 14.94
C GLU A 25 -2.67 -9.48 16.31
N TYR A 26 -2.75 -10.46 17.22
CA TYR A 26 -3.18 -10.25 18.60
C TYR A 26 -2.01 -9.73 19.43
N LYS A 27 -1.75 -8.43 19.31
CA LYS A 27 -0.75 -7.74 20.12
C LYS A 27 -1.39 -6.57 20.84
N ASP A 28 -1.39 -6.66 22.16
CA ASP A 28 -1.80 -5.54 23.00
C ASP A 28 -0.79 -4.41 22.82
N LYS A 29 -1.30 -3.21 22.53
CA LYS A 29 -0.45 -2.05 22.24
C LYS A 29 -0.45 -1.11 23.43
N LYS A 30 0.74 -0.86 23.97
CA LYS A 30 1.00 0.17 24.97
C LYS A 30 1.66 1.36 24.30
N TYR A 31 0.90 2.41 24.07
CA TYR A 31 1.46 3.69 23.64
C TYR A 31 1.97 4.48 24.85
N PRO A 32 3.07 5.23 24.73
CA PRO A 32 3.54 6.13 25.79
C PRO A 32 2.41 7.07 26.25
N GLY A 33 2.15 7.13 27.54
CA GLY A 33 1.10 7.98 28.12
C GLY A 33 -0.35 7.50 27.93
N ALA A 34 -0.61 6.41 27.21
CA ALA A 34 -1.96 5.88 27.00
C ALA A 34 -2.22 4.59 27.80
N PRO A 35 -3.47 4.24 28.14
CA PRO A 35 -3.80 2.92 28.67
C PRO A 35 -3.43 1.81 27.66
N LEU A 36 -3.25 0.58 28.17
CA LEU A 36 -3.03 -0.58 27.31
C LEU A 36 -4.28 -0.78 26.44
N THR A 37 -4.07 -0.90 25.14
CA THR A 37 -5.14 -1.11 24.16
C THR A 37 -5.15 -2.57 23.70
N PHE A 38 -6.35 -3.13 23.56
CA PHE A 38 -6.57 -4.53 23.21
C PHE A 38 -7.44 -4.60 21.97
N LEU A 39 -7.09 -5.49 21.05
CA LEU A 39 -7.94 -5.82 19.93
C LEU A 39 -9.12 -6.66 20.43
N ARG A 40 -10.34 -6.31 20.03
CA ARG A 40 -11.56 -7.07 20.35
C ARG A 40 -12.19 -7.56 19.04
N PRO A 41 -11.82 -8.75 18.54
CA PRO A 41 -12.32 -9.25 17.25
C PRO A 41 -13.84 -9.31 17.18
N GLU A 42 -14.51 -9.54 18.31
CA GLU A 42 -15.97 -9.63 18.40
C GLU A 42 -16.64 -8.29 18.04
N ARG A 43 -15.90 -7.18 18.15
CA ARG A 43 -16.37 -5.85 17.74
C ARG A 43 -16.12 -5.55 16.27
N LEU A 44 -15.34 -6.37 15.57
CA LEU A 44 -15.07 -6.19 14.15
C LEU A 44 -16.16 -6.92 13.36
N SER A 45 -17.04 -6.17 12.69
CA SER A 45 -18.07 -6.72 11.80
C SER A 45 -17.51 -7.15 10.44
N VAL A 46 -16.38 -7.86 10.44
CA VAL A 46 -15.64 -8.28 9.23
C VAL A 46 -15.25 -9.73 9.34
N ASP A 47 -15.33 -10.45 8.22
CA ASP A 47 -14.88 -11.83 8.12
C ASP A 47 -13.35 -11.88 8.01
N ILE A 48 -12.73 -12.79 8.75
CA ILE A 48 -11.28 -12.89 8.90
C ILE A 48 -10.87 -14.33 8.61
N SER A 49 -10.24 -14.53 7.47
CA SER A 49 -9.87 -15.87 7.01
C SER A 49 -8.52 -15.85 6.32
N ARG A 50 -7.61 -16.73 6.76
CA ARG A 50 -6.31 -16.93 6.09
C ARG A 50 -6.48 -17.42 4.65
N GLU A 51 -7.57 -18.11 4.36
CA GLU A 51 -7.92 -18.60 3.01
C GLU A 51 -8.28 -17.45 2.06
N ALA A 52 -8.59 -16.26 2.58
CA ALA A 52 -8.80 -15.06 1.80
C ALA A 52 -7.50 -14.46 1.23
N HIS A 53 -6.33 -15.04 1.55
CA HIS A 53 -5.05 -14.57 1.01
C HIS A 53 -5.01 -14.72 -0.52
N VAL A 54 -4.79 -13.59 -1.20
CA VAL A 54 -4.65 -13.53 -2.66
C VAL A 54 -3.17 -13.32 -3.00
N PRO A 55 -2.51 -14.21 -3.75
CA PRO A 55 -1.12 -14.00 -4.16
C PRO A 55 -0.99 -12.79 -5.10
N LEU A 56 0.17 -12.12 -5.08
CA LEU A 56 0.43 -10.91 -5.86
C LEU A 56 0.08 -11.06 -7.35
N SER A 57 0.39 -12.21 -7.97
CA SER A 57 0.07 -12.48 -9.39
C SER A 57 -1.42 -12.38 -9.71
N LYS A 58 -2.30 -12.65 -8.75
CA LYS A 58 -3.76 -12.45 -8.90
C LYS A 58 -4.15 -11.01 -8.58
N GLN A 59 -3.47 -10.36 -7.62
CA GLN A 59 -3.70 -8.95 -7.31
C GLN A 59 -3.37 -8.05 -8.51
N MET A 60 -2.33 -8.37 -9.28
CA MET A 60 -1.94 -7.65 -10.51
C MET A 60 -3.03 -7.57 -11.59
N ARG A 61 -4.13 -8.32 -11.45
CA ARG A 61 -5.27 -8.27 -12.38
C ARG A 61 -6.22 -7.09 -12.12
N TYR A 62 -6.08 -6.41 -10.98
CA TYR A 62 -6.88 -5.25 -10.62
C TYR A 62 -6.22 -3.97 -11.10
N LYS A 63 -6.99 -3.03 -11.66
CA LYS A 63 -6.47 -1.71 -12.07
C LYS A 63 -5.99 -0.86 -10.89
N TYR A 64 -6.54 -1.09 -9.69
CA TYR A 64 -6.36 -0.26 -8.51
C TYR A 64 -5.93 -1.12 -7.32
N LEU A 65 -4.81 -0.80 -6.69
CA LEU A 65 -4.26 -1.50 -5.54
C LEU A 65 -4.18 -0.55 -4.35
N VAL A 66 -4.92 -0.84 -3.28
CA VAL A 66 -4.90 -0.02 -2.06
C VAL A 66 -3.73 -0.48 -1.19
N TYR A 67 -2.80 0.42 -0.92
CA TYR A 67 -1.69 0.20 -0.01
C TYR A 67 -2.03 0.79 1.36
N VAL A 68 -2.20 -0.09 2.35
CA VAL A 68 -2.34 0.24 3.76
C VAL A 68 -1.15 -0.36 4.48
N GLU A 69 -0.41 0.47 5.20
CA GLU A 69 0.70 0.00 6.02
C GLU A 69 0.22 -0.60 7.35
N GLY A 70 1.09 -1.40 7.97
CA GLY A 70 0.83 -2.02 9.27
C GLY A 70 1.50 -1.26 10.41
N ASN A 71 2.44 -1.91 11.08
CA ASN A 71 3.22 -1.26 12.14
C ASN A 71 4.29 -0.31 11.60
N ALA A 72 4.72 -0.48 10.35
CA ALA A 72 5.69 0.35 9.66
C ALA A 72 5.45 0.26 8.15
N ALA A 73 6.10 1.14 7.39
CA ALA A 73 6.15 1.08 5.95
C ALA A 73 6.57 -0.32 5.47
N SER A 74 5.81 -0.86 4.53
CA SER A 74 5.95 -2.22 4.07
C SER A 74 6.67 -2.27 2.71
N PRO A 75 7.67 -3.17 2.55
CA PRO A 75 8.31 -3.40 1.25
C PRO A 75 7.34 -3.94 0.19
N THR A 76 6.11 -4.32 0.58
CA THR A 76 5.02 -4.59 -0.37
C THR A 76 4.87 -3.46 -1.38
N TYR A 77 5.06 -2.21 -0.98
CA TYR A 77 4.97 -1.05 -1.87
C TYR A 77 5.86 -1.19 -3.11
N THR A 78 7.10 -1.69 -2.93
CA THR A 78 8.05 -1.94 -4.04
C THR A 78 7.45 -2.87 -5.09
N TYR A 79 6.82 -3.96 -4.65
CA TYR A 79 6.20 -4.92 -5.56
C TYR A 79 4.98 -4.35 -6.27
N LEU A 80 4.23 -3.44 -5.64
CA LEU A 80 3.08 -2.79 -6.25
C LEU A 80 3.49 -1.89 -7.43
N MET A 81 4.64 -1.18 -7.31
CA MET A 81 5.11 -0.25 -8.34
C MET A 81 5.38 -0.93 -9.69
N GLN A 82 5.76 -2.21 -9.69
CA GLN A 82 6.03 -2.96 -10.93
C GLN A 82 4.78 -3.66 -11.52
N THR A 83 3.61 -3.54 -10.90
CA THR A 83 2.39 -4.24 -11.35
C THR A 83 1.71 -3.62 -12.57
N GLY A 84 2.00 -2.34 -12.85
CA GLY A 84 1.23 -1.55 -13.82
C GLY A 84 -0.17 -1.16 -13.34
N SER A 85 -0.50 -1.43 -12.08
CA SER A 85 -1.74 -0.97 -11.44
C SER A 85 -1.52 0.39 -10.78
N VAL A 86 -2.60 1.17 -10.64
CA VAL A 86 -2.56 2.42 -9.87
C VAL A 86 -2.50 2.08 -8.38
N ILE A 87 -1.55 2.68 -7.68
CA ILE A 87 -1.43 2.54 -6.23
C ILE A 87 -2.24 3.65 -5.57
N LEU A 88 -3.20 3.26 -4.72
CA LEU A 88 -3.87 4.17 -3.79
C LEU A 88 -3.14 4.06 -2.44
N LYS A 89 -2.25 5.01 -2.17
CA LYS A 89 -1.40 5.02 -0.97
C LYS A 89 -2.14 5.72 0.16
N VAL A 90 -2.49 4.95 1.18
CA VAL A 90 -3.13 5.49 2.39
C VAL A 90 -2.08 6.21 3.22
N GLU A 91 -2.42 7.39 3.71
CA GLU A 91 -1.59 8.15 4.64
C GLU A 91 -1.29 7.34 5.89
N SER A 92 -0.03 7.36 6.28
CA SER A 92 0.48 6.58 7.40
C SER A 92 -0.03 7.12 8.74
N THR A 93 -0.34 6.22 9.65
CA THR A 93 -0.49 6.53 11.08
C THR A 93 0.71 6.07 11.91
N SER A 94 1.69 5.39 11.31
CA SER A 94 2.90 4.92 12.00
C SER A 94 3.96 6.02 12.13
N LEU A 95 4.85 5.86 13.12
CA LEU A 95 6.07 6.66 13.27
C LEU A 95 7.15 6.26 12.24
N VAL A 96 7.15 4.99 11.80
CA VAL A 96 8.09 4.48 10.80
C VAL A 96 7.32 4.34 9.49
N ASN A 97 7.05 5.48 8.86
CA ASN A 97 6.11 5.64 7.75
C ASN A 97 6.77 5.64 6.37
N GLU A 98 8.10 5.54 6.31
CA GLU A 98 8.87 5.68 5.09
C GLU A 98 9.90 4.56 4.92
N LEU A 99 9.97 4.03 3.69
CA LEU A 99 11.15 3.31 3.22
C LEU A 99 12.16 4.34 2.66
N TRP A 100 13.43 3.96 2.55
CA TRP A 100 14.50 4.86 2.12
C TRP A 100 14.25 5.57 0.77
N TYR A 101 13.42 4.99 -0.11
CA TYR A 101 13.06 5.56 -1.41
C TYR A 101 11.74 6.34 -1.42
N PHE A 102 10.97 6.34 -0.33
CA PHE A 102 9.69 7.07 -0.27
C PHE A 102 9.83 8.57 -0.52
N PRO A 103 10.93 9.25 -0.13
CA PRO A 103 11.16 10.65 -0.51
C PRO A 103 11.21 10.92 -2.02
N LEU A 104 11.39 9.89 -2.85
CA LEU A 104 11.34 10.01 -4.32
C LEU A 104 9.91 10.03 -4.87
N LEU A 105 8.93 9.59 -4.06
CA LEU A 105 7.53 9.47 -4.46
C LEU A 105 6.83 10.82 -4.36
N GLN A 106 5.92 11.07 -5.30
CA GLN A 106 5.16 12.30 -5.42
C GLN A 106 3.66 11.98 -5.57
N PRO A 107 2.82 12.49 -4.64
CA PRO A 107 1.37 12.34 -4.74
C PRO A 107 0.83 12.85 -6.08
N MET A 108 -0.14 12.14 -6.65
CA MET A 108 -0.74 12.39 -7.97
C MET A 108 0.21 12.26 -9.16
N ARG A 109 1.49 11.89 -8.96
CA ARG A 109 2.44 11.58 -10.04
C ARG A 109 2.68 10.09 -10.19
N ASP A 110 2.94 9.37 -9.10
CA ASP A 110 3.20 7.92 -9.10
C ASP A 110 2.21 7.13 -8.24
N HIS A 111 1.43 7.80 -7.40
CA HIS A 111 0.36 7.18 -6.64
C HIS A 111 -0.76 8.19 -6.36
N ILE A 112 -1.92 7.68 -5.98
CA ILE A 112 -3.05 8.50 -5.54
C ILE A 112 -3.08 8.48 -4.01
N PRO A 113 -2.97 9.65 -3.35
CA PRO A 113 -3.06 9.72 -1.89
C PRO A 113 -4.49 9.48 -1.42
N VAL A 114 -4.62 8.76 -0.31
CA VAL A 114 -5.88 8.50 0.41
C VAL A 114 -5.67 8.87 1.87
N LYS A 115 -6.65 9.50 2.51
CA LYS A 115 -6.58 9.88 3.91
C LYS A 115 -6.39 8.68 4.83
N ALA A 116 -5.72 8.90 5.96
CA ALA A 116 -5.42 7.85 6.94
C ALA A 116 -6.66 7.14 7.50
N ASP A 117 -7.80 7.85 7.56
CA ASP A 117 -9.10 7.32 8.02
C ASP A 117 -9.93 6.67 6.89
N LEU A 118 -9.38 6.59 5.67
CA LEU A 118 -10.03 6.07 4.46
C LEU A 118 -11.30 6.82 4.02
N SER A 119 -11.59 7.98 4.62
CA SER A 119 -12.85 8.72 4.39
C SER A 119 -13.03 9.18 2.94
N ASP A 120 -11.94 9.38 2.19
CA ASP A 120 -11.97 9.77 0.78
C ASP A 120 -11.73 8.61 -0.20
N LEU A 121 -11.56 7.38 0.26
CA LEU A 121 -11.22 6.23 -0.60
C LEU A 121 -12.24 6.01 -1.73
N GLU A 122 -13.53 6.06 -1.41
CA GLU A 122 -14.59 5.90 -2.42
C GLU A 122 -14.52 7.01 -3.48
N ALA A 123 -14.33 8.27 -3.05
CA ALA A 123 -14.22 9.40 -3.96
C ALA A 123 -12.99 9.26 -4.87
N ARG A 124 -11.85 8.80 -4.34
CA ARG A 124 -10.64 8.52 -5.14
C ARG A 124 -10.89 7.42 -6.16
N LEU A 125 -11.53 6.31 -5.79
CA LEU A 125 -11.85 5.22 -6.72
C LEU A 125 -12.80 5.69 -7.84
N ARG A 126 -13.80 6.53 -7.52
CA ARG A 126 -14.71 7.11 -8.53
C ARG A 126 -13.97 8.06 -9.47
N TRP A 127 -13.10 8.91 -8.92
CA TRP A 127 -12.25 9.78 -9.72
C TRP A 127 -11.37 8.97 -10.69
N CYS A 128 -10.76 7.88 -10.22
CA CYS A 128 -9.93 7.00 -11.06
C CYS A 128 -10.71 6.43 -12.25
N ARG A 129 -11.96 6.02 -12.03
CA ARG A 129 -12.82 5.48 -13.11
C ARG A 129 -13.21 6.53 -14.14
N ALA A 130 -13.28 7.80 -13.74
CA ALA A 130 -13.54 8.91 -14.65
C ALA A 130 -12.28 9.42 -15.38
N HIS A 131 -11.08 9.08 -14.89
CA HIS A 131 -9.79 9.58 -15.39
C HIS A 131 -8.82 8.43 -15.74
N ASP A 132 -9.28 7.47 -16.55
CA ASP A 132 -8.52 6.23 -16.84
C ASP A 132 -7.15 6.53 -17.50
N ALA A 133 -7.08 7.49 -18.42
CA ALA A 133 -5.83 7.88 -19.08
C ALA A 133 -4.82 8.54 -18.12
N GLU A 134 -5.30 9.29 -17.14
CA GLU A 134 -4.45 9.88 -16.10
C GLU A 134 -3.95 8.83 -15.11
N CYS A 135 -4.83 7.91 -14.72
CA CYS A 135 -4.49 6.74 -13.93
C CYS A 135 -3.40 5.89 -14.60
N LEU A 136 -3.49 5.67 -15.91
CA LEU A 136 -2.46 4.96 -16.66
C LEU A 136 -1.10 5.66 -16.56
N ARG A 137 -1.04 6.98 -16.78
CA ARG A 137 0.19 7.77 -16.64
C ARG A 137 0.79 7.67 -15.23
N ILE A 138 -0.05 7.69 -14.19
CA ILE A 138 0.38 7.55 -12.80
C ILE A 138 1.00 6.17 -12.55
N ALA A 139 0.34 5.10 -13.01
CA ALA A 139 0.85 3.73 -12.87
C ALA A 139 2.17 3.53 -13.65
N GLU A 140 2.28 4.09 -14.85
CA GLU A 140 3.51 4.06 -15.66
C GLU A 140 4.66 4.81 -15.00
N ALA A 141 4.39 5.96 -14.36
CA ALA A 141 5.39 6.72 -13.62
C ALA A 141 5.92 5.93 -12.41
N ALA A 142 5.05 5.25 -11.66
CA ALA A 142 5.45 4.36 -10.57
C ALA A 142 6.36 3.23 -11.08
N ALA A 143 5.96 2.58 -12.17
CA ALA A 143 6.73 1.51 -12.79
C ALA A 143 8.08 2.01 -13.33
N HIS A 144 8.14 3.24 -13.85
CA HIS A 144 9.38 3.88 -14.27
C HIS A 144 10.31 4.13 -13.08
N LEU A 145 9.82 4.74 -11.99
CA LEU A 145 10.60 4.93 -10.76
C LEU A 145 11.17 3.62 -10.23
N HIS A 146 10.36 2.55 -10.23
CA HIS A 146 10.82 1.22 -9.84
C HIS A 146 11.95 0.72 -10.74
N ARG A 147 11.82 0.79 -12.06
CA ARG A 147 12.88 0.36 -12.99
C ARG A 147 14.17 1.15 -12.81
N THR A 148 14.06 2.45 -12.56
CA THR A 148 15.21 3.36 -12.41
C THR A 148 15.95 3.12 -11.10
N PHE A 149 15.25 3.08 -9.96
CA PHE A 149 15.89 3.10 -8.63
C PHE A 149 15.80 1.78 -7.87
N LEU A 150 14.78 0.96 -8.14
CA LEU A 150 14.46 -0.25 -7.36
C LEU A 150 14.74 -1.54 -8.13
N SER A 151 15.26 -1.44 -9.36
CA SER A 151 15.82 -2.58 -10.07
C SER A 151 17.07 -3.10 -9.36
N ARG A 152 17.51 -4.33 -9.69
CA ARG A 152 18.76 -4.88 -9.14
C ARG A 152 19.93 -3.90 -9.30
N GLN A 153 20.04 -3.26 -10.47
CA GLN A 153 21.10 -2.29 -10.71
C GLN A 153 20.92 -1.05 -9.84
N GLY A 154 19.73 -0.44 -9.82
CA GLY A 154 19.48 0.76 -9.00
C GLY A 154 19.70 0.53 -7.50
N LEU A 155 19.35 -0.66 -6.99
CA LEU A 155 19.63 -1.05 -5.61
C LEU A 155 21.14 -1.17 -5.35
N LEU A 156 21.89 -1.80 -6.25
CA LEU A 156 23.34 -1.92 -6.12
C LEU A 156 24.04 -0.56 -6.20
N ASP A 157 23.60 0.32 -7.11
CA ASP A 157 24.09 1.69 -7.24
C ASP A 157 23.84 2.48 -5.95
N TYR A 158 22.66 2.34 -5.35
CA TYR A 158 22.33 2.98 -4.08
C TYR A 158 23.19 2.45 -2.92
N VAL A 159 23.36 1.13 -2.82
CA VAL A 159 24.23 0.51 -1.79
C VAL A 159 25.67 0.98 -1.95
N GLN A 160 26.19 1.01 -3.18
CA GLN A 160 27.52 1.52 -3.47
C GLN A 160 27.64 2.99 -3.06
N LEU A 161 26.68 3.84 -3.42
CA LEU A 161 26.67 5.26 -3.05
C LEU A 161 26.71 5.45 -1.54
N VAL A 162 25.87 4.73 -0.79
CA VAL A 162 25.84 4.78 0.68
C VAL A 162 27.17 4.33 1.27
N ALA A 163 27.70 3.19 0.81
CA ALA A 163 28.95 2.63 1.29
C ALA A 163 30.14 3.56 1.03
N THR A 164 30.29 4.08 -0.19
CA THR A 164 31.37 5.01 -0.54
C THR A 164 31.24 6.34 0.20
N SER A 165 30.03 6.89 0.31
CA SER A 165 29.79 8.13 1.06
C SER A 165 30.08 7.99 2.54
N LEU A 166 29.81 6.82 3.13
CA LEU A 166 30.16 6.53 4.52
C LEU A 166 31.66 6.35 4.69
N ALA A 167 32.31 5.59 3.80
CA ALA A 167 33.76 5.36 3.84
C ALA A 167 34.57 6.66 3.72
N GLY A 168 34.14 7.59 2.87
CA GLY A 168 34.78 8.91 2.72
C GLY A 168 34.72 9.79 3.98
N ARG A 169 33.93 9.43 5.00
CA ARG A 169 33.97 10.11 6.30
C ARG A 169 35.13 9.66 7.19
N PHE A 170 35.74 8.52 6.89
CA PHE A 170 36.79 7.89 7.70
C PHE A 170 38.15 7.86 7.01
N HIS A 171 38.21 8.19 5.71
CA HIS A 171 39.45 8.42 4.98
C HIS A 171 39.37 9.82 4.34
N PRO A 172 40.13 10.81 4.85
CA PRO A 172 40.20 12.15 4.28
C PRO A 172 40.87 12.16 2.89
#